data_AF-A0A1Y0BP51-F1
#
_entry.id   AF-A0A1Y0BP51-F1
#
_cell.length_a   1.000
_cell.length_b   1.000
_cell.length_c   1.000
_cell.angle_alpha   90.00
_cell.angle_beta   90.00
_cell.angle_gamma   90.00
#
_symmetry.space_group_name_H-M   'P 1'
#
loop_
_entity.id
_entity.type
_entity.pdbx_description
1 polymer ?
#
loop_
_entity_poly.entity_id
_entity_poly.type
_entity_poly.pdbx_seq_one_letter_code
_entity_poly.pdbx_strand_id
1 'polypeptide(L)'
;MGIVLELHEPQDVLPRALAMAHAMKHISPTAFGFTKHSLNQSYESSLVTMLGLEAAAQSMAIATPECTEAIARFAAKQAPAYKWPKNAP
;
A
#
# COMPACT_ATOMS: atom_id res chain seq x y z
N MET A 1 7.61 16.79 13.27
CA MET A 1 8.63 16.80 12.20
C MET A 1 8.36 15.81 11.07
N GLY A 2 7.48 14.79 11.19
CA GLY A 2 7.09 13.97 10.03
C GLY A 2 8.20 13.09 9.41
N ILE A 3 9.33 12.93 10.11
CA ILE A 3 10.52 12.22 9.64
C ILE A 3 10.40 10.70 9.89
N VAL A 4 9.60 10.30 10.87
CA VAL A 4 9.37 8.89 11.24
C VAL A 4 7.88 8.57 11.19
N LEU A 5 7.56 7.33 10.84
CA LEU A 5 6.17 6.84 10.82
C LEU A 5 5.70 6.43 12.23
N GLU A 6 6.58 5.82 13.02
CA GLU A 6 6.26 5.26 14.33
C GLU A 6 7.47 5.40 15.29
N LEU A 7 7.21 5.44 16.60
CA LEU A 7 8.20 5.42 17.66
C LEU A 7 8.00 4.15 18.50
N HIS A 8 9.10 3.49 18.85
CA HIS A 8 9.12 2.23 19.59
C HIS A 8 10.29 2.22 20.56
N GLU A 9 10.20 1.44 21.63
CA GLU A 9 11.36 1.11 22.45
C GLU A 9 12.43 0.39 21.61
N PRO A 10 13.74 0.52 21.92
CA PRO A 10 14.81 -0.01 21.07
C PRO A 10 14.66 -1.49 20.72
N GLN A 11 14.19 -2.32 21.65
CA GLN A 11 13.98 -3.76 21.45
C GLN A 11 12.83 -4.08 20.48
N ASP A 12 11.89 -3.16 20.27
CA ASP A 12 10.67 -3.37 19.48
C ASP A 12 10.79 -2.86 18.04
N VAL A 13 11.81 -2.05 17.72
CA VAL A 13 12.02 -1.48 16.38
C VAL A 13 12.13 -2.57 15.31
N LEU A 14 13.00 -3.57 15.50
CA LEU A 14 13.19 -4.64 14.52
C LEU A 14 11.96 -5.57 14.41
N PRO A 15 11.38 -6.09 15.52
CA PRO A 15 10.13 -6.83 15.47
C PRO A 15 9.01 -6.09 14.72
N ARG A 16 8.88 -4.77 14.96
CA ARG A 16 7.88 -3.95 14.27
C ARG A 16 8.16 -3.82 12.78
N ALA A 17 9.40 -3.50 12.39
CA ALA A 17 9.78 -3.37 11.00
C ALA A 17 9.54 -4.67 10.21
N LEU A 18 9.85 -5.82 10.83
CA LEU A 18 9.58 -7.13 10.24
C LEU A 18 8.08 -7.42 10.12
N ALA A 19 7.27 -7.05 11.12
CA ALA A 19 5.82 -7.19 11.03
C ALA A 19 5.23 -6.40 9.84
N MET A 20 5.72 -5.17 9.61
CA MET A 20 5.34 -4.36 8.45
C MET A 20 5.78 -5.02 7.14
N ALA A 21 7.04 -5.46 7.05
CA ALA A 21 7.57 -6.12 5.85
C ALA A 21 6.81 -7.43 5.52
N HIS A 22 6.50 -8.25 6.54
CA HIS A 22 5.75 -9.48 6.35
C HIS A 22 4.30 -9.23 5.91
N ALA A 23 3.66 -8.18 6.42
CA ALA A 23 2.32 -7.81 5.98
C ALA A 23 2.26 -7.48 4.49
N MET A 24 3.34 -6.96 3.91
CA MET A 24 3.43 -6.64 2.48
C MET A 24 3.50 -7.88 1.59
N LYS A 25 3.61 -9.11 2.12
CA LYS A 25 3.67 -10.35 1.31
C LYS A 25 2.48 -10.51 0.35
N HIS A 26 1.31 -10.02 0.73
CA HIS A 26 0.07 -10.14 -0.06
C HIS A 26 -0.32 -8.83 -0.77
N ILE A 27 0.54 -7.82 -0.75
CA ILE A 27 0.28 -6.58 -1.48
C ILE A 27 0.48 -6.83 -2.98
N SER A 28 -0.31 -6.18 -3.84
CA SER A 28 -0.03 -6.16 -5.27
C SER A 28 1.27 -5.37 -5.52
N PRO A 29 2.34 -5.98 -6.06
CA PRO A 29 3.58 -5.25 -6.36
C PRO A 29 3.34 -4.16 -7.42
N THR A 30 2.45 -4.43 -8.37
CA THR A 30 2.07 -3.49 -9.44
C THR A 30 1.36 -2.28 -8.86
N ALA A 31 0.28 -2.47 -8.09
CA ALA A 31 -0.46 -1.34 -7.53
C ALA A 31 0.42 -0.53 -6.57
N PHE A 32 1.19 -1.20 -5.70
CA PHE A 32 2.10 -0.53 -4.77
C PHE A 32 3.19 0.28 -5.49
N GLY A 33 3.77 -0.28 -6.55
CA GLY A 33 4.77 0.40 -7.38
C GLY A 33 4.23 1.68 -8.01
N PHE A 34 3.03 1.63 -8.61
CA PHE A 34 2.40 2.81 -9.17
C PHE A 34 2.07 3.85 -8.10
N THR A 35 1.49 3.46 -6.97
CA THR A 35 1.23 4.39 -5.86
C THR A 35 2.51 5.09 -5.40
N LYS A 36 3.61 4.35 -5.23
CA LYS A 36 4.91 4.94 -4.85
C LYS A 36 5.43 5.91 -5.91
N HIS A 37 5.32 5.54 -7.18
CA HIS A 37 5.76 6.38 -8.30
C HIS A 37 4.95 7.68 -8.38
N SER A 38 3.62 7.60 -8.37
CA SER A 38 2.73 8.76 -8.39
C SER A 38 2.94 9.66 -7.17
N LEU A 39 3.11 9.09 -5.98
CA LEU A 39 3.39 9.86 -4.77
C LEU A 39 4.68 10.68 -4.91
N ASN A 40 5.76 10.08 -5.42
CA ASN A 40 7.04 10.78 -5.64
C ASN A 40 6.93 11.92 -6.66
N GLN A 41 5.99 11.85 -7.60
CA GLN A 41 5.76 12.88 -8.62
C GLN A 41 4.78 13.97 -8.17
N SER A 42 3.99 13.70 -7.13
CA SER A 42 2.87 14.57 -6.73
C SER A 42 3.27 15.99 -6.36
N TYR A 43 4.45 16.18 -5.78
CA TYR A 43 4.90 17.49 -5.31
C TYR A 43 5.17 18.48 -6.46
N GLU A 44 5.64 17.98 -7.60
CA GLU A 44 6.03 18.79 -8.76
C GLU A 44 4.99 18.76 -9.89
N SER A 45 3.89 18.03 -9.71
CA SER A 45 2.90 17.76 -10.75
C SER A 45 1.63 18.59 -10.59
N SER A 46 1.03 18.99 -11.71
CA SER A 46 -0.30 19.58 -11.70
C SER A 46 -1.38 18.55 -11.35
N LEU A 47 -2.54 18.99 -10.86
CA LEU A 47 -3.68 18.11 -10.62
C LEU A 47 -4.10 17.32 -11.86
N VAL A 48 -4.13 17.97 -13.04
CA VAL A 48 -4.51 17.31 -14.30
C VAL A 48 -3.53 16.20 -14.64
N THR A 49 -2.24 16.44 -14.45
CA THR A 49 -1.19 15.42 -14.63
C THR A 49 -1.41 14.26 -13.67
N MET A 50 -1.64 14.54 -12.38
CA MET A 50 -1.85 13.51 -11.37
C MET A 50 -3.09 12.65 -11.64
N LEU A 51 -4.21 13.25 -12.08
CA LEU A 51 -5.41 12.50 -12.46
C LEU A 51 -5.15 11.56 -13.65
N GLY A 52 -4.36 11.99 -14.62
CA GLY A 52 -3.94 11.14 -15.74
C GLY A 52 -3.08 9.95 -15.28
N LEU A 53 -2.11 10.21 -14.41
CA LEU A 53 -1.26 9.17 -13.81
C LEU A 53 -2.08 8.18 -12.97
N GLU A 54 -3.01 8.67 -12.16
CA GLU A 54 -3.90 7.84 -11.36
C GLU A 54 -4.81 6.98 -12.23
N ALA A 55 -5.43 7.53 -13.28
CA ALA A 55 -6.29 6.77 -14.19
C ALA A 55 -5.52 5.63 -14.88
N ALA A 56 -4.29 5.89 -15.32
CA ALA A 56 -3.43 4.86 -15.89
C ALA A 56 -3.02 3.81 -14.84
N ALA A 57 -2.64 4.23 -13.63
CA ALA A 57 -2.31 3.32 -12.54
C ALA A 57 -3.48 2.39 -12.16
N GLN A 58 -4.69 2.94 -12.07
CA GLN A 58 -5.90 2.18 -11.71
C GLN A 58 -6.27 1.15 -12.78
N SER A 59 -6.14 1.47 -14.07
CA SER A 59 -6.42 0.53 -15.15
C SER A 59 -5.47 -0.67 -15.15
N MET A 60 -4.22 -0.47 -14.73
CA MET A 60 -3.26 -1.56 -14.54
C MET A 60 -3.50 -2.32 -13.23
N ALA A 61 -3.80 -1.62 -12.13
CA ALA A 61 -4.02 -2.22 -10.82
C ALA A 61 -5.26 -3.14 -10.81
N ILE A 62 -6.36 -2.75 -11.46
CA ILE A 62 -7.59 -3.55 -11.48
C ILE A 62 -7.44 -4.87 -12.25
N ALA A 63 -6.49 -4.93 -13.19
CA ALA A 63 -6.19 -6.14 -13.96
C ALA A 63 -5.28 -7.13 -13.21
N THR A 64 -4.84 -6.80 -11.98
CA THR A 64 -3.94 -7.66 -11.21
C THR A 64 -4.68 -8.83 -10.55
N PRO A 65 -4.01 -10.00 -10.36
CA PRO A 65 -4.58 -11.11 -9.61
C PRO A 65 -4.94 -10.73 -8.17
N GLU A 66 -4.14 -9.88 -7.52
CA GLU A 66 -4.40 -9.47 -6.13
C GLU A 66 -5.66 -8.60 -6.02
N CYS A 67 -5.93 -7.74 -7.01
CA CYS A 67 -7.18 -6.97 -7.05
C CYS A 67 -8.39 -7.88 -7.25
N THR A 68 -8.27 -8.87 -8.16
CA THR A 68 -9.32 -9.88 -8.38
C THR A 68 -9.61 -10.67 -7.10
N GLU A 69 -8.57 -11.14 -6.40
CA GLU A 69 -8.71 -11.82 -5.10
C GLU A 69 -9.34 -10.91 -4.04
N ALA A 70 -8.91 -9.65 -3.96
CA ALA A 70 -9.44 -8.68 -3.00
C ALA A 70 -10.94 -8.44 -3.23
N ILE A 71 -11.38 -8.28 -4.49
CA ILE A 71 -12.80 -8.13 -4.86
C ILE A 71 -13.58 -9.39 -4.46
N ALA A 72 -13.06 -10.58 -4.78
CA ALA A 72 -13.72 -11.84 -4.46
C ALA A 72 -13.90 -12.04 -2.95
N ARG A 73 -12.84 -11.80 -2.16
CA ARG A 73 -12.88 -11.88 -0.69
C ARG A 73 -13.84 -10.86 -0.11
N PHE A 74 -13.84 -9.62 -0.62
CA PHE A 74 -14.77 -8.58 -0.19
C PHE A 74 -16.22 -8.99 -0.43
N ALA A 75 -16.56 -9.45 -1.64
CA ALA A 75 -17.91 -9.91 -1.99
C ALA A 75 -18.35 -11.10 -1.12
N ALA A 76 -17.43 -12.00 -0.78
CA ALA A 76 -17.67 -13.14 0.09
C ALA A 76 -17.63 -12.80 1.60
N LYS A 77 -17.44 -11.53 1.99
CA LYS A 77 -17.27 -11.09 3.38
C LYS A 77 -16.13 -11.82 4.12
N GLN A 78 -15.09 -12.20 3.39
CA GLN A 78 -13.89 -12.83 3.92
C GLN A 78 -12.87 -11.77 4.33
N ALA A 79 -11.95 -12.14 5.21
CA ALA A 79 -10.83 -11.28 5.56
C ALA A 79 -9.95 -11.01 4.32
N PRO A 80 -9.44 -9.77 4.14
CA PRO A 80 -8.55 -9.45 3.03
C PRO A 80 -7.23 -10.22 3.16
N ALA A 81 -6.63 -10.59 2.03
CA ALA A 81 -5.32 -11.25 2.02
C ALA A 81 -4.21 -10.32 2.52
N TYR A 82 -4.28 -9.04 2.14
CA TYR A 82 -3.40 -7.98 2.61
C TYR A 82 -4.05 -7.17 3.73
N LYS A 83 -3.31 -6.96 4.82
CA LYS A 83 -3.71 -6.08 5.93
C LYS A 83 -2.48 -5.45 6.57
N TRP A 84 -2.45 -4.13 6.66
CA TRP A 84 -1.40 -3.44 7.41
C TRP A 84 -1.45 -3.82 8.89
N PRO A 85 -0.29 -4.12 9.53
CA PRO A 85 -0.29 -4.54 10.92
C PRO A 85 -0.67 -3.35 11.79
N LYS A 86 -1.62 -3.56 12.70
CA LYS A 86 -2.00 -2.54 13.68
C LYS A 86 -0.76 -2.13 14.45
N ASN A 87 -0.59 -0.83 14.70
CA ASN A 87 0.40 -0.41 15.69
C ASN A 87 -0.06 -0.96 17.04
N ALA A 88 0.83 -1.67 17.75
CA ALA A 88 0.54 -2.02 19.13
C ALA A 88 0.50 -0.71 19.94
N PRO A 89 -0.42 -0.55 20.89
CA PRO A 89 -0.47 0.63 21.73
C PRO A 89 0.82 0.81 22.55
#